data_AF-A0A2A5GR16-F1
#
_entry.id   AF-A0A2A5GR16-F1
#
_cell.length_a   1.000
_cell.length_b   1.000
_cell.length_c   1.000
_cell.angle_alpha   90.00
_cell.angle_beta   90.00
_cell.angle_gamma   90.00
#
_symmetry.space_group_name_H-M   'P 1'
#
loop_
_entity.id
_entity.type
_entity.pdbx_description
1 polymer ?
#
loop_
_entity_poly.entity_id
_entity_poly.type
_entity_poly.pdbx_seq_one_letter_code
_entity_poly.pdbx_strand_id
1 'polypeptide(L)'
;MKSGFATVHVKNTFCRKCATVIKKELLNIMDITNVYMYPMDSLVVFNFVKANELSTALNLLTDLGYPPKEDLIKKIRPTSLCNC
;
A
#
# COMPACT_ATOMS: atom_id res chain seq x y z
N MET A 1 1.93 15.45 17.87
CA MET A 1 2.65 15.16 16.61
C MET A 1 1.68 15.28 15.46
N LYS A 2 2.04 15.97 14.36
CA LYS A 2 1.18 16.04 13.17
C LYS A 2 1.39 14.76 12.36
N SER A 3 0.39 13.90 12.30
CA SER A 3 0.36 12.74 11.40
C SER A 3 -0.24 13.16 10.06
N GLY A 4 0.43 12.83 8.96
CA GLY A 4 -0.13 12.87 7.62
C GLY A 4 -1.08 11.69 7.39
N PHE A 5 -1.97 11.86 6.42
CA PHE A 5 -2.94 10.86 5.99
C PHE A 5 -2.71 10.58 4.50
N ALA A 6 -2.54 9.32 4.14
CA ALA A 6 -2.36 8.87 2.76
C ALA A 6 -3.55 8.03 2.32
N THR A 7 -4.07 8.35 1.13
CA THR A 7 -5.07 7.55 0.42
C THR A 7 -4.44 7.12 -0.90
N VAL A 8 -4.15 5.83 -1.03
CA VAL A 8 -3.43 5.26 -2.15
C VAL A 8 -4.36 4.30 -2.90
N HIS A 9 -4.78 4.71 -4.09
CA HIS A 9 -5.41 3.78 -5.02
C HIS A 9 -4.34 2.92 -5.67
N VAL A 10 -4.54 1.61 -5.74
CA VAL A 10 -3.63 0.68 -6.42
C VAL A 10 -4.20 0.25 -7.77
N LYS A 11 -3.33 -0.12 -8.72
CA LYS A 11 -3.77 -0.55 -10.06
C LYS A 11 -4.42 -1.92 -10.07
N ASN A 12 -3.92 -2.82 -9.21
CA ASN A 12 -4.35 -4.21 -9.19
C ASN A 12 -5.32 -4.44 -8.04
N THR A 13 -6.40 -5.17 -8.30
CA THR A 13 -7.29 -5.66 -7.26
C THR A 13 -6.57 -6.66 -6.36
N PHE A 14 -6.90 -6.67 -5.08
CA PHE A 14 -6.38 -7.62 -4.10
C PHE A 14 -7.52 -8.25 -3.33
N CYS A 15 -7.40 -9.51 -2.92
CA CYS A 15 -8.42 -10.18 -2.10
C CYS A 15 -8.18 -9.95 -0.60
N ARG A 16 -9.15 -10.33 0.24
CA ARG A 16 -9.07 -10.17 1.71
C ARG A 16 -7.82 -10.81 2.33
N LYS A 17 -7.32 -11.91 1.75
CA LYS A 17 -6.07 -12.56 2.18
C LYS A 17 -4.86 -11.66 1.92
N CYS A 18 -4.71 -11.18 0.69
CA CYS A 18 -3.66 -10.24 0.30
C CYS A 18 -3.75 -8.93 1.12
N ALA A 19 -4.95 -8.42 1.37
CA ALA A 19 -5.16 -7.28 2.27
C ALA A 19 -4.63 -7.56 3.69
N THR A 20 -4.86 -8.75 4.25
CA THR A 20 -4.36 -9.05 5.60
C THR A 20 -2.82 -9.03 5.64
N VAL A 21 -2.17 -9.55 4.59
CA VAL A 21 -0.70 -9.54 4.47
C VAL A 21 -0.16 -8.13 4.31
N ILE A 22 -0.66 -7.36 3.34
CA ILE A 22 -0.26 -5.97 3.10
C ILE A 22 -0.43 -5.14 4.39
N LYS A 23 -1.49 -5.38 5.16
CA LYS A 23 -1.79 -4.63 6.38
C LYS A 23 -0.72 -4.87 7.42
N LYS A 24 -0.33 -6.14 7.57
CA LYS A 24 0.70 -6.56 8.51
C LYS A 24 2.04 -5.94 8.13
N GLU A 25 2.40 -5.97 6.85
CA GLU A 25 3.64 -5.36 6.36
C GLU A 25 3.64 -3.83 6.54
N LEU A 26 2.54 -3.14 6.23
CA LEU A 26 2.43 -1.69 6.45
C LEU A 26 2.48 -1.32 7.94
N LEU A 27 1.90 -2.14 8.83
CA LEU A 27 1.97 -1.93 10.27
C LEU A 27 3.35 -2.25 10.86
N ASN A 28 4.21 -3.01 10.15
CA ASN A 28 5.59 -3.23 10.55
C ASN A 28 6.48 -1.99 10.30
N ILE A 29 6.02 -1.05 9.46
CA ILE A 29 6.73 0.20 9.21
C ILE A 29 6.54 1.12 10.43
N MET A 30 7.66 1.56 11.00
CA MET A 30 7.66 2.49 12.13
C MET A 30 6.95 3.79 11.73
N ASP A 31 6.19 4.38 12.65
CA ASP A 31 5.43 5.62 12.41
C ASP A 31 4.30 5.52 11.36
N ILE A 32 3.93 4.31 10.91
CA ILE A 32 2.67 4.05 10.21
C ILE A 32 1.63 3.51 11.17
N THR A 33 0.43 4.09 11.14
CA THR A 33 -0.69 3.69 11.99
C THR A 33 -1.99 3.72 11.21
N ASN A 34 -3.05 3.15 11.81
CA ASN A 34 -4.42 3.27 11.30
C ASN A 34 -4.58 2.80 9.84
N VAL A 35 -4.00 1.63 9.53
CA VAL A 35 -4.03 1.04 8.19
C VAL A 35 -5.39 0.40 7.91
N TYR A 36 -6.09 0.94 6.92
CA TYR A 36 -7.33 0.42 6.36
C TYR A 36 -7.13 0.00 4.92
N MET A 37 -7.82 -1.07 4.56
CA MET A 37 -7.82 -1.56 3.20
C MET A 37 -9.22 -1.84 2.71
N TYR A 38 -9.44 -1.44 1.46
CA TYR A 38 -10.69 -1.56 0.74
C TYR A 38 -10.40 -2.37 -0.53
N PRO A 39 -10.45 -3.71 -0.42
CA PRO A 39 -10.23 -4.63 -1.56
C PRO A 39 -11.13 -4.35 -2.75
N MET A 40 -12.39 -4.01 -2.49
CA MET A 40 -13.41 -3.75 -3.53
C MET A 40 -13.09 -2.48 -4.34
N ASP A 41 -12.53 -1.47 -3.68
CA ASP A 41 -12.21 -0.17 -4.28
C ASP A 41 -10.74 -0.08 -4.72
N SER A 42 -9.98 -1.17 -4.56
CA SER A 42 -8.52 -1.20 -4.78
C SER A 42 -7.82 -0.02 -4.09
N LEU A 43 -8.17 0.20 -2.82
CA LEU A 43 -7.76 1.37 -2.07
C LEU A 43 -7.10 0.99 -0.74
N VAL A 44 -5.97 1.63 -0.45
CA VAL A 44 -5.20 1.49 0.79
C VAL A 44 -5.12 2.86 1.45
N VAL A 45 -5.44 2.90 2.74
CA VAL A 45 -5.46 4.14 3.51
C VAL A 45 -4.63 3.94 4.78
N PHE A 46 -3.77 4.90 5.10
CA PHE A 46 -2.97 4.83 6.32
C PHE A 46 -2.52 6.21 6.80
N ASN A 47 -2.22 6.29 8.09
CA ASN A 47 -1.59 7.46 8.70
C ASN A 47 -0.08 7.26 8.75
N PHE A 48 0.67 8.32 8.51
CA PHE A 48 2.12 8.33 8.60
C PHE A 48 2.59 9.58 9.37
N VAL A 49 3.68 9.49 10.13
CA VAL A 49 4.21 10.68 10.84
C VAL A 49 5.26 11.41 10.00
N LYS A 50 6.04 10.68 9.17
CA LYS A 50 7.14 11.25 8.36
C LYS A 50 6.93 10.96 6.89
N ALA A 51 7.29 11.91 6.02
CA ALA A 51 7.22 11.74 4.56
C ALA A 51 8.08 10.57 4.05
N ASN A 52 9.16 10.21 4.76
CA ASN A 52 9.98 9.04 4.43
C ASN A 52 9.16 7.74 4.48
N GLU A 53 8.27 7.59 5.46
CA GLU A 53 7.45 6.37 5.61
C GLU A 53 6.40 6.24 4.53
N LEU A 54 5.90 7.37 4.01
CA LEU A 54 5.04 7.37 2.83
C LEU A 54 5.77 6.74 1.65
N SER A 55 7.00 7.18 1.35
CA SER A 55 7.80 6.60 0.27
C SER A 55 8.10 5.12 0.51
N THR A 56 8.45 4.72 1.74
CA THR A 56 8.66 3.32 2.12
C THR A 56 7.41 2.47 1.86
N ALA A 57 6.24 2.96 2.26
CA ALA A 57 4.97 2.26 2.05
C ALA A 57 4.62 2.11 0.57
N LEU A 58 4.83 3.15 -0.26
CA LEU A 58 4.58 3.09 -1.71
C LEU A 58 5.53 2.12 -2.41
N ASN A 59 6.80 2.09 -2.01
CA ASN A 59 7.77 1.11 -2.51
C ASN A 59 7.35 -0.31 -2.12
N LEU A 60 6.97 -0.54 -0.87
CA LEU A 60 6.50 -1.84 -0.39
C LEU A 60 5.26 -2.32 -1.14
N LEU A 61 4.28 -1.45 -1.40
CA LEU A 61 3.12 -1.78 -2.21
C LEU A 61 3.51 -2.18 -3.64
N THR A 62 4.48 -1.48 -4.23
CA THR A 62 5.01 -1.81 -5.56
C THR A 62 5.73 -3.16 -5.58
N ASP A 63 6.56 -3.44 -4.58
CA ASP A 63 7.29 -4.72 -4.43
C ASP A 63 6.34 -5.91 -4.21
N LEU A 64 5.24 -5.70 -3.49
CA LEU A 64 4.17 -6.70 -3.32
C LEU A 64 3.30 -6.89 -4.57
N GLY A 65 3.49 -6.05 -5.59
CA GLY A 65 2.79 -6.11 -6.86
C GLY A 65 1.46 -5.36 -6.92
N TYR A 66 1.27 -4.40 -6.02
CA TYR A 66 0.14 -3.47 -5.96
C TYR A 66 0.60 -2.03 -6.16
N PRO A 67 1.18 -1.69 -7.33
CA PRO A 67 1.69 -0.35 -7.56
C PRO A 67 0.57 0.70 -7.44
N PRO A 68 0.87 1.88 -6.87
CA PRO A 68 -0.04 3.02 -6.86
C PRO A 68 -0.54 3.37 -8.27
N LYS A 69 -1.79 3.83 -8.35
CA LYS A 69 -2.46 4.18 -9.61
C LYS A 69 -1.83 5.41 -10.26
N GLU A 70 -1.29 6.33 -9.45
CA GLU A 70 -0.74 7.62 -9.90
C GLU A 70 0.77 7.62 -10.21
N ASP A 71 1.54 6.57 -9.91
CA ASP A 71 2.96 6.54 -10.29
C ASP A 71 3.14 6.13 -11.77
N LEU A 72 3.39 7.16 -12.58
CA LEU A 72 4.14 7.09 -13.82
C LEU A 72 5.61 6.79 -13.46
N ILE A 73 6.27 5.89 -14.20
CA ILE A 73 7.72 5.58 -14.18
C ILE A 73 8.15 4.36 -13.34
N LYS A 74 7.77 3.15 -13.80
CA LYS A 74 8.67 2.11 -14.34
C LYS A 74 7.84 0.85 -14.61
N LYS A 75 7.95 0.31 -15.82
CA LYS A 75 7.40 -1.00 -16.19
C LYS A 75 8.19 -2.11 -15.46
N ILE A 76 7.97 -2.26 -14.17
CA ILE A 76 8.24 -3.54 -13.49
C ILE A 76 6.95 -4.31 -13.66
N ARG A 77 6.97 -5.45 -14.36
CA ARG A 77 5.83 -6.37 -14.41
C ARG A 77 5.72 -6.96 -13.01
N PRO A 78 4.80 -6.51 -12.16
CA PRO A 78 4.66 -7.13 -10.87
C PRO A 78 3.95 -8.45 -11.12
N THR A 79 4.60 -9.57 -10.81
CA THR A 79 3.89 -10.84 -10.64
C THR A 79 2.92 -10.61 -9.48
N SER A 80 1.65 -10.35 -9.77
CA SER A 80 0.64 -10.20 -8.74
C SER A 80 0.63 -11.50 -7.94
N LEU A 81 1.10 -11.46 -6.69
CA LEU A 81 1.13 -12.62 -5.80
C LEU A 81 -0.27 -13.06 -5.36
N CYS A 82 -1.31 -12.35 -5.80
CA CYS A 82 -2.70 -12.67 -5.53
C CYS A 82 -3.23 -13.63 -6.62
N ASN A 83 -3.22 -14.94 -6.34
CA ASN A 83 -4.00 -15.95 -7.07
C ASN A 83 -5.40 -16.07 -6.45
N CYS A 84 -6.08 -14.93 -6.37
CA CYS A 84 -7.50 -14.81 -6.11
C CYS A 84 -8.14 -14.41 -7.46
#